data_AF-A0A7Y2B3X4-F1
#
_entry.id   AF-A0A7Y2B3X4-F1
#
_cell.length_a   1.000
_cell.length_b   1.000
_cell.length_c   1.000
_cell.angle_alpha   90.00
_cell.angle_beta   90.00
_cell.angle_gamma   90.00
#
_symmetry.space_group_name_H-M   'P 1'
#
loop_
_entity.id
_entity.type
_entity.pdbx_description
1 polymer ?
#
loop_
_entity_poly.entity_id
_entity_poly.type
_entity_poly.pdbx_seq_one_letter_code
_entity_poly.pdbx_strand_id
1 'polypeptide(L)'
;SDWVRASQVIARALREVGIDASVKLFDFGAWFQKVQKGEFDLSIGWSFEGPTPYEFYKWLMSSDTVMPEGETSHGNWHRFASADADAALSAFEVAADPDEQRRLSDEMQRTFVQEVPAIPLYPNPSWAEYNTSRFVGFPSADNPYADPSPNKFDRGEVLLVLTHLKPRQE
;
A
#
# COMPACT_ATOMS: atom_id res chain seq x y z
N SER A 1 -13.03 0.51 -13.12
CA SER A 1 -11.83 1.24 -12.68
C SER A 1 -10.63 0.81 -13.51
N ASP A 2 -9.51 1.50 -13.34
CA ASP A 2 -8.16 1.11 -13.75
C ASP A 2 -7.76 -0.29 -13.23
N TRP A 3 -7.99 -0.58 -11.94
CA TRP A 3 -7.70 -1.89 -11.35
C TRP A 3 -8.46 -3.03 -12.02
N VAL A 4 -9.73 -2.83 -12.40
CA VAL A 4 -10.50 -3.84 -13.14
C VAL A 4 -9.84 -4.15 -14.49
N ARG A 5 -9.33 -3.13 -15.20
CA ARG A 5 -8.63 -3.36 -16.48
C ARG A 5 -7.31 -4.09 -16.25
N ALA A 6 -6.56 -3.72 -15.21
CA ALA A 6 -5.32 -4.42 -14.84
C ALA A 6 -5.59 -5.90 -14.51
N SER A 7 -6.60 -6.21 -13.69
CA SER A 7 -6.98 -7.59 -13.37
C SER A 7 -7.37 -8.40 -14.62
N GLN A 8 -8.03 -7.78 -15.60
CA GLN A 8 -8.35 -8.44 -16.88
C GLN A 8 -7.11 -8.74 -17.72
N VAL A 9 -6.11 -7.86 -17.71
CA VAL A 9 -4.81 -8.10 -18.37
C VAL A 9 -4.06 -9.23 -17.68
N ILE A 10 -3.96 -9.18 -16.34
CA ILE A 10 -3.29 -10.22 -15.54
C ILE A 10 -3.96 -11.58 -15.76
N ALA A 11 -5.29 -11.66 -15.70
CA ALA A 11 -6.01 -12.92 -15.93
C ALA A 11 -5.78 -13.49 -17.34
N ARG A 12 -5.60 -12.64 -18.37
CA ARG A 12 -5.22 -13.11 -19.71
C ARG A 12 -3.80 -13.68 -19.71
N ALA A 13 -2.83 -12.96 -19.15
CA ALA A 13 -1.44 -13.40 -19.08
C ALA A 13 -1.27 -14.70 -18.29
N LEU A 14 -2.02 -14.86 -17.18
CA LEU A 14 -2.05 -16.11 -16.40
C LEU A 14 -2.56 -17.28 -17.25
N ARG A 15 -3.61 -17.09 -18.04
CA ARG A 15 -4.12 -18.13 -18.95
C ARG A 15 -3.13 -18.49 -20.06
N GLU A 16 -2.37 -17.53 -20.57
CA GLU A 16 -1.31 -17.79 -21.58
C GLU A 16 -0.21 -18.72 -21.05
N VAL A 17 0.03 -18.72 -19.73
CA VAL A 17 0.99 -19.64 -19.08
C VAL A 17 0.33 -20.87 -18.43
N GLY A 18 -0.95 -21.11 -18.71
CA GLY A 18 -1.68 -22.32 -18.28
C GLY A 18 -2.34 -22.24 -16.90
N ILE A 19 -2.47 -21.04 -16.30
CA ILE A 19 -3.19 -20.83 -15.05
C ILE A 19 -4.62 -20.40 -15.35
N ASP A 20 -5.61 -21.19 -14.90
CA ASP A 20 -7.02 -20.85 -15.06
C ASP A 20 -7.42 -19.72 -14.11
N ALA A 21 -7.41 -18.49 -14.63
CA ALA A 21 -7.75 -17.29 -13.89
C ALA A 21 -8.94 -16.58 -14.52
N SER A 22 -9.87 -16.09 -13.69
CA SER A 22 -10.99 -15.23 -14.12
C SER A 22 -11.16 -14.05 -13.16
N VAL A 23 -11.73 -12.94 -13.64
CA VAL A 23 -11.94 -11.73 -12.83
C VAL A 23 -13.33 -11.77 -12.22
N LYS A 24 -13.40 -11.70 -10.89
CA LYS A 24 -14.65 -11.52 -10.15
C LYS A 24 -14.71 -10.08 -9.61
N LEU A 25 -15.80 -9.39 -9.92
CA LEU A 25 -16.02 -8.01 -9.50
C LEU A 25 -16.92 -7.96 -8.26
N PHE A 26 -16.57 -7.04 -7.37
CA PHE A 26 -17.35 -6.70 -6.18
C PHE A 26 -17.43 -5.17 -6.08
N ASP A 27 -18.42 -4.65 -5.36
CA ASP A 27 -18.33 -3.27 -4.88
C ASP A 27 -17.17 -3.14 -3.87
N PHE A 28 -16.72 -1.90 -3.63
CA PHE A 28 -15.57 -1.66 -2.76
C PHE A 28 -15.75 -2.24 -1.35
N GLY A 29 -16.94 -2.13 -0.76
CA GLY A 29 -17.18 -2.62 0.60
C GLY A 29 -17.06 -4.14 0.69
N ALA A 30 -17.72 -4.85 -0.23
CA ALA A 30 -17.63 -6.31 -0.29
C ALA A 30 -16.21 -6.81 -0.64
N TRP A 31 -15.54 -6.16 -1.59
CA TRP A 31 -14.14 -6.45 -1.92
C TRP A 31 -13.23 -6.27 -0.69
N PHE A 32 -13.34 -5.12 -0.03
CA PHE A 32 -12.48 -4.76 1.09
C PHE A 32 -12.66 -5.72 2.27
N GLN A 33 -13.90 -6.07 2.60
CA GLN A 33 -14.17 -7.09 3.63
C GLN A 33 -13.53 -8.44 3.31
N LYS A 34 -13.55 -8.87 2.04
CA LYS A 34 -12.96 -10.15 1.63
C LYS A 34 -11.44 -10.15 1.74
N VAL A 35 -10.77 -9.12 1.22
CA VAL A 35 -9.30 -9.04 1.34
C VAL A 35 -8.87 -8.91 2.79
N GLN A 36 -9.59 -8.12 3.61
CA GLN A 36 -9.29 -8.01 5.03
C GLN A 36 -9.42 -9.33 5.78
N LYS A 37 -10.33 -10.22 5.36
CA LYS A 37 -10.52 -11.55 5.95
C LYS A 37 -9.63 -12.65 5.35
N GLY A 38 -8.83 -12.34 4.33
CA GLY A 38 -8.05 -13.35 3.61
C GLY A 38 -8.89 -14.23 2.67
N GLU A 39 -10.13 -13.85 2.37
CA GLU A 39 -11.06 -14.64 1.54
C GLU A 39 -10.88 -14.35 0.04
N PHE A 40 -9.69 -14.61 -0.50
CA PHE A 40 -9.37 -14.41 -1.92
C PHE A 40 -8.25 -15.33 -2.41
N ASP A 41 -8.25 -15.64 -3.71
CA ASP A 41 -7.13 -16.35 -4.35
C ASP A 41 -6.05 -15.36 -4.81
N LEU A 42 -6.45 -14.35 -5.58
CA LEU A 42 -5.61 -13.23 -6.01
C LEU A 42 -6.41 -11.93 -5.94
N SER A 43 -5.80 -10.87 -5.42
CA SER A 43 -6.37 -9.53 -5.46
C SER A 43 -5.29 -8.51 -5.80
N ILE A 44 -5.64 -7.51 -6.59
CA ILE A 44 -4.89 -6.25 -6.57
C ILE A 44 -5.21 -5.57 -5.25
N GLY A 45 -4.19 -5.02 -4.59
CA GLY A 45 -4.31 -4.34 -3.32
C GLY A 45 -3.26 -3.24 -3.23
N TRP A 46 -3.27 -2.53 -2.11
CA TRP A 46 -2.22 -1.58 -1.77
C TRP A 46 -1.38 -2.13 -0.63
N SER A 47 -0.17 -1.60 -0.52
CA SER A 47 0.70 -1.72 0.64
C SER A 47 0.83 -0.35 1.31
N PHE A 48 1.55 -0.30 2.42
CA PHE A 48 1.94 0.97 3.04
C PHE A 48 3.32 1.39 2.57
N GLU A 49 3.49 2.69 2.37
CA GLU A 49 4.77 3.31 2.10
C GLU A 49 5.24 4.03 3.38
N GLY A 50 6.48 4.50 3.41
CA GLY A 50 7.03 5.22 4.56
C GLY A 50 8.29 6.00 4.17
N PRO A 51 8.91 6.73 5.12
CA PRO A 51 10.19 7.38 4.89
C PRO A 51 11.33 6.38 4.61
N THR A 52 11.13 5.12 5.01
CA THR A 52 12.00 3.98 4.74
C THR A 52 11.14 2.81 4.20
N PRO A 53 11.74 1.77 3.58
CA PRO A 53 10.96 0.61 3.10
C PRO A 53 10.46 -0.30 4.23
N TYR A 54 10.78 0.02 5.49
CA TYR A 54 10.40 -0.75 6.67
C TYR A 54 8.88 -1.02 6.71
N GLU A 55 8.04 0.01 6.57
CA GLU A 55 6.58 -0.16 6.63
C GLU A 55 6.05 -1.07 5.53
N PHE A 56 6.61 -0.98 4.32
CA PHE A 56 6.24 -1.85 3.21
C PHE A 56 6.48 -3.33 3.56
N TYR A 57 7.66 -3.64 4.10
CA TYR A 57 8.02 -5.01 4.47
C TYR A 57 7.30 -5.50 5.72
N LYS A 58 7.17 -4.67 6.76
CA LYS A 58 6.44 -5.01 7.97
C LYS A 58 5.02 -5.45 7.65
N TRP A 59 4.33 -4.65 6.84
CA TRP A 59 2.92 -4.84 6.55
C TRP A 59 2.64 -6.08 5.68
N LEU A 60 3.65 -6.54 4.94
CA LEU A 60 3.52 -7.68 4.04
C LEU A 60 4.16 -8.97 4.60
N MET A 61 5.08 -8.89 5.56
CA MET A 61 5.86 -10.06 5.97
C MET A 61 5.93 -10.30 7.48
N SER A 62 5.53 -9.33 8.31
CA SER A 62 5.67 -9.48 9.75
C SER A 62 4.59 -10.35 10.37
N SER A 63 4.97 -11.26 11.26
CA SER A 63 4.02 -12.07 12.03
C SER A 63 3.06 -11.23 12.89
N ASP A 64 3.49 -10.05 13.35
CA ASP A 64 2.66 -9.12 14.13
C ASP A 64 1.46 -8.56 13.35
N THR A 65 1.48 -8.67 12.02
CA THR A 65 0.42 -8.17 11.14
C THR A 65 -0.52 -9.27 10.65
N VAL A 66 -0.26 -10.53 11.03
CA VAL A 66 -1.07 -11.69 10.66
C VAL A 66 -2.23 -11.85 11.62
N MET A 67 -3.43 -12.02 11.05
CA MET A 67 -4.62 -12.47 11.78
C MET A 67 -5.06 -13.83 11.23
N PRO A 68 -5.76 -14.66 12.00
CA PRO A 68 -6.36 -15.89 11.49
C PRO A 68 -7.23 -15.63 10.23
N GLU A 69 -7.33 -16.63 9.35
CA GLU A 69 -8.23 -16.56 8.21
C GLU A 69 -9.69 -16.37 8.68
N GLY A 70 -10.44 -15.50 8.00
CA GLY A 70 -11.79 -15.11 8.39
C GLY A 70 -11.87 -13.97 9.41
N GLU A 71 -10.78 -13.68 10.14
CA GLU A 71 -10.68 -12.49 10.99
C GLU A 71 -10.21 -11.28 10.19
N THR A 72 -10.74 -10.11 10.54
CA THR A 72 -10.36 -8.85 9.89
C THR A 72 -8.92 -8.49 10.26
N SER A 73 -8.04 -8.44 9.27
CA SER A 73 -6.73 -7.81 9.40
C SER A 73 -6.71 -6.46 8.71
N HIS A 74 -6.08 -5.50 9.37
CA HIS A 74 -5.77 -4.21 8.75
C HIS A 74 -4.63 -4.34 7.74
N GLY A 75 -3.70 -5.28 7.99
CA GLY A 75 -2.53 -5.57 7.17
C GLY A 75 -2.48 -6.97 6.62
N ASN A 76 -1.41 -7.28 5.89
CA ASN A 76 -1.03 -8.65 5.56
C ASN A 76 -2.22 -9.53 5.12
N TRP A 77 -2.95 -9.05 4.12
CA TRP A 77 -4.21 -9.67 3.70
C TRP A 77 -4.04 -11.12 3.26
N HIS A 78 -2.83 -11.46 2.81
CA HIS A 78 -2.42 -12.78 2.32
C HIS A 78 -1.85 -13.71 3.43
N ARG A 79 -1.85 -13.27 4.69
CA ARG A 79 -1.53 -14.10 5.88
C ARG A 79 -0.13 -14.70 5.90
N PHE A 80 0.83 -14.01 5.31
CA PHE A 80 2.20 -14.48 5.24
C PHE A 80 3.02 -14.01 6.43
N ALA A 81 3.87 -14.87 6.98
CA ALA A 81 4.85 -14.46 7.98
C ALA A 81 6.21 -15.08 7.64
N SER A 82 7.28 -14.33 7.86
CA SER A 82 8.65 -14.82 7.72
C SER A 82 9.46 -14.48 8.96
N ALA A 83 10.04 -15.51 9.59
CA ALA A 83 10.92 -15.33 10.75
C ALA A 83 12.19 -14.53 10.40
N ASP A 84 12.71 -14.70 9.17
CA ASP A 84 13.86 -13.93 8.68
C ASP A 84 13.48 -12.46 8.48
N ALA A 85 12.27 -12.19 7.97
CA ALA A 85 11.76 -10.82 7.87
C ALA A 85 11.57 -10.21 9.27
N ASP A 86 10.98 -10.92 10.23
CA ASP A 86 10.76 -10.45 11.60
C ASP A 86 12.08 -10.10 12.30
N ALA A 87 13.13 -10.91 12.11
CA ALA A 87 14.45 -10.65 12.66
C ALA A 87 15.05 -9.35 12.09
N ALA A 88 14.99 -9.16 10.78
CA ALA A 88 15.49 -7.94 10.12
C ALA A 88 14.66 -6.70 10.50
N LEU A 89 13.34 -6.83 10.59
CA LEU A 89 12.43 -5.77 11.02
C LEU A 89 12.73 -5.32 12.46
N SER A 90 12.86 -6.28 13.38
CA SER A 90 13.17 -5.98 14.78
C SER A 90 14.54 -5.32 14.96
N ALA A 91 15.54 -5.74 14.18
CA ALA A 91 16.85 -5.09 14.16
C ALA A 91 16.77 -3.66 13.58
N PHE A 92 15.93 -3.45 12.55
CA PHE A 92 15.76 -2.15 11.91
C PHE A 92 15.18 -1.12 12.89
N GLU A 93 14.20 -1.51 13.70
CA GLU A 93 13.53 -0.62 14.67
C GLU A 93 14.50 0.02 15.67
N VAL A 94 15.57 -0.68 16.04
CA VAL A 94 16.55 -0.21 17.03
C VAL A 94 17.84 0.33 16.41
N ALA A 95 18.00 0.23 15.09
CA ALA A 95 19.18 0.72 14.37
C ALA A 95 19.17 2.26 14.27
N ALA A 96 20.22 2.89 14.79
CA ALA A 96 20.40 4.35 14.74
C ALA A 96 21.26 4.80 13.54
N ASP A 97 22.09 3.90 13.01
CA ASP A 97 22.98 4.19 11.89
C ASP A 97 22.26 4.00 10.53
N PRO A 98 22.24 5.01 9.65
CA PRO A 98 21.60 4.89 8.33
C PRO A 98 22.19 3.77 7.45
N ASP A 99 23.49 3.48 7.55
CA ASP A 99 24.11 2.42 6.76
C ASP A 99 23.66 1.04 7.25
N GLU A 100 23.51 0.85 8.56
CA GLU A 100 22.89 -0.35 9.14
C GLU A 100 21.42 -0.51 8.73
N GLN A 101 20.61 0.55 8.79
CA GLN A 101 19.22 0.54 8.32
C GLN A 101 19.13 0.14 6.83
N ARG A 102 20.05 0.64 6.00
CA ARG A 102 20.14 0.27 4.59
C ARG A 102 20.45 -1.23 4.43
N ARG A 103 21.41 -1.77 5.17
CA ARG A 103 21.76 -3.20 5.12
C ARG A 103 20.58 -4.09 5.51
N LEU A 104 19.85 -3.72 6.56
CA LEU A 104 18.65 -4.45 7.02
C LEU A 104 17.50 -4.33 6.01
N SER A 105 17.39 -3.20 5.31
CA SER A 105 16.45 -3.04 4.19
C SER A 105 16.76 -3.99 3.03
N ASP A 106 18.04 -4.12 2.67
CA ASP A 106 18.49 -5.05 1.64
C ASP A 106 18.21 -6.53 2.03
N GLU A 107 18.26 -6.85 3.33
CA GLU A 107 17.91 -8.16 3.89
C GLU A 107 16.41 -8.45 3.77
N MET A 108 15.56 -7.52 4.21
CA MET A 108 14.10 -7.61 4.03
C MET A 108 13.71 -7.75 2.54
N GLN A 109 14.36 -7.00 1.66
CA GLN A 109 14.14 -7.09 0.22
C GLN A 109 14.48 -8.49 -0.31
N ARG A 110 15.59 -9.07 0.15
CA ARG A 110 16.01 -10.41 -0.26
C ARG A 110 14.97 -11.45 0.13
N THR A 111 14.50 -11.43 1.38
CA THR A 111 13.43 -12.31 1.85
C THR A 111 12.16 -12.14 1.02
N PHE A 112 11.75 -10.89 0.75
CA PHE A 112 10.57 -10.60 -0.07
C PHE A 112 10.66 -11.20 -1.48
N VAL A 113 11.82 -11.07 -2.14
CA VAL A 113 12.02 -11.61 -3.50
C VAL A 113 12.09 -13.14 -3.52
N GLN A 114 12.63 -13.75 -2.47
CA GLN A 114 12.76 -15.20 -2.37
C GLN A 114 11.43 -15.89 -2.07
N GLU A 115 10.64 -15.32 -1.16
CA GLU A 115 9.37 -15.91 -0.69
C GLU A 115 8.16 -15.47 -1.53
N VAL A 116 8.28 -14.36 -2.27
CA VAL A 116 7.23 -13.79 -3.14
C VAL A 116 5.86 -13.68 -2.44
N PRO A 117 5.78 -13.06 -1.25
CA PRO A 117 4.52 -12.98 -0.50
C PRO A 117 3.48 -12.11 -1.22
N ALA A 118 3.94 -11.15 -2.01
CA ALA A 118 3.16 -10.37 -2.95
C ALA A 118 3.99 -10.02 -4.19
N ILE A 119 3.33 -9.64 -5.29
CA ILE A 119 3.99 -9.24 -6.54
C ILE A 119 3.80 -7.73 -6.75
N PRO A 120 4.84 -6.91 -6.59
CA PRO A 120 4.76 -5.47 -6.88
C PRO A 120 4.47 -5.23 -8.36
N LEU A 121 3.45 -4.41 -8.66
CA LEU A 121 3.05 -4.11 -10.05
C LEU A 121 3.55 -2.75 -10.52
N TYR A 122 3.28 -1.69 -9.73
CA TYR A 122 3.66 -0.32 -10.04
C TYR A 122 3.58 0.54 -8.77
N PRO A 123 4.32 1.67 -8.69
CA PRO A 123 4.09 2.67 -7.66
C PRO A 123 2.71 3.31 -7.89
N ASN A 124 1.79 3.14 -6.94
CA ASN A 124 0.46 3.72 -7.05
C ASN A 124 0.54 5.26 -7.04
N PRO A 125 -0.08 5.97 -7.99
CA PRO A 125 -0.12 7.43 -7.96
C PRO A 125 -0.75 7.96 -6.66
N SER A 126 -0.25 9.07 -6.15
CA SER A 126 -0.97 9.82 -5.11
C SER A 126 -2.12 10.57 -5.78
N TRP A 127 -3.32 10.00 -5.68
CA TRP A 127 -4.51 10.52 -6.35
C TRP A 127 -5.05 11.77 -5.65
N ALA A 128 -5.02 12.91 -6.35
CA ALA A 128 -5.61 14.14 -5.86
C ALA A 128 -6.20 14.95 -7.01
N GLU A 129 -7.46 15.37 -6.84
CA GLU A 129 -8.15 16.29 -7.71
C GLU A 129 -8.87 17.32 -6.84
N TYR A 130 -8.76 18.60 -7.19
CA TYR A 130 -9.39 19.67 -6.42
C TYR A 130 -10.02 20.71 -7.34
N ASN A 131 -11.13 21.29 -6.88
CA ASN A 131 -11.88 22.32 -7.57
C ASN A 131 -11.62 23.69 -6.91
N THR A 132 -11.11 24.64 -7.69
CA THR A 132 -10.72 25.97 -7.19
C THR A 132 -11.80 27.05 -7.35
N SER A 133 -13.06 26.66 -7.61
CA SER A 133 -14.17 27.60 -7.74
C SER A 133 -14.51 28.31 -6.43
N ARG A 134 -14.34 27.65 -5.28
CA ARG A 134 -14.68 28.19 -3.95
C ARG A 134 -13.49 28.30 -3.01
N PHE A 135 -12.47 27.48 -3.20
CA PHE A 135 -11.30 27.43 -2.33
C PHE A 135 -10.03 27.49 -3.16
N VAL A 136 -9.02 28.17 -2.66
CA VAL A 136 -7.68 28.27 -3.25
C VAL A 136 -6.63 27.89 -2.21
N GLY A 137 -5.39 27.71 -2.67
CA GLY A 137 -4.27 27.37 -1.80
C GLY A 137 -3.99 25.87 -1.67
N PHE A 138 -4.61 25.01 -2.50
CA PHE A 138 -4.26 23.59 -2.58
C PHE A 138 -2.77 23.39 -2.92
N PRO A 139 -2.15 22.29 -2.44
CA PRO A 139 -0.78 21.95 -2.84
C PRO A 139 -0.69 21.77 -4.35
N SER A 140 0.43 22.20 -4.91
CA SER A 140 0.73 22.07 -6.34
C SER A 140 2.23 21.97 -6.55
N ALA A 141 2.68 21.73 -7.79
CA ALA A 141 4.11 21.72 -8.11
C ALA A 141 4.82 23.04 -7.73
N ASP A 142 4.13 24.17 -7.85
CA ASP A 142 4.68 25.49 -7.51
C ASP A 142 4.65 25.78 -5.99
N ASN A 143 3.82 25.04 -5.23
CA ASN A 143 3.71 25.17 -3.78
C ASN A 143 3.47 23.79 -3.12
N PRO A 144 4.51 22.93 -3.03
CA PRO A 144 4.37 21.54 -2.62
C PRO A 144 4.46 21.37 -1.08
N TYR A 145 3.60 22.07 -0.33
CA TYR A 145 3.67 22.10 1.13
C TYR A 145 3.07 20.87 1.83
N ALA A 146 2.31 20.03 1.11
CA ALA A 146 1.66 18.81 1.60
C ALA A 146 1.32 17.87 0.43
N ASP A 147 1.11 16.58 0.70
CA ASP A 147 0.49 15.66 -0.26
C ASP A 147 -1.02 16.00 -0.38
N PRO A 148 -1.52 16.31 -1.60
CA PRO A 148 -2.92 16.70 -1.78
C PRO A 148 -3.91 15.52 -1.72
N SER A 149 -3.44 14.27 -1.63
CA SER A 149 -4.29 13.08 -1.65
C SER A 149 -5.13 12.94 -0.38
N PRO A 150 -6.46 12.78 -0.49
CA PRO A 150 -7.32 12.55 0.67
C PRO A 150 -7.12 11.15 1.28
N ASN A 151 -6.38 10.26 0.61
CA ASN A 151 -6.14 8.89 1.06
C ASN A 151 -4.92 8.76 1.99
N LYS A 152 -4.17 9.85 2.24
CA LYS A 152 -3.02 9.90 3.16
C LYS A 152 -3.42 10.34 4.57
N PHE A 153 -4.54 9.80 5.06
CA PHE A 153 -5.17 10.22 6.32
C PHE A 153 -4.33 9.87 7.55
N ASP A 154 -3.44 8.89 7.45
CA ASP A 154 -2.51 8.43 8.48
C ASP A 154 -1.32 9.38 8.71
N ARG A 155 -1.10 10.37 7.82
CA ARG A 155 0.08 11.24 7.84
C ARG A 155 -0.20 12.69 8.22
N GLY A 156 -1.43 13.03 8.56
CA GLY A 156 -1.82 14.41 8.89
C GLY A 156 -1.83 15.37 7.69
N GLU A 157 -1.51 14.90 6.48
CA GLU A 157 -1.50 15.68 5.22
C GLU A 157 -2.84 16.38 4.99
N VAL A 158 -3.95 15.67 5.21
CA VAL A 158 -5.30 16.22 5.06
C VAL A 158 -5.51 17.43 5.98
N LEU A 159 -5.01 17.39 7.21
CA LEU A 159 -5.11 18.52 8.13
C LEU A 159 -4.25 19.71 7.68
N LEU A 160 -3.03 19.43 7.19
CA LEU A 160 -2.17 20.47 6.62
C LEU A 160 -2.85 21.13 5.43
N VAL A 161 -3.43 20.36 4.51
CA VAL A 161 -4.18 20.90 3.38
C VAL A 161 -5.32 21.79 3.86
N LEU A 162 -6.21 21.26 4.70
CA LEU A 162 -7.41 21.97 5.17
C LEU A 162 -7.11 23.27 5.93
N THR A 163 -5.98 23.35 6.64
CA THR A 163 -5.56 24.56 7.39
C THR A 163 -4.91 25.63 6.50
N HIS A 164 -4.48 25.27 5.29
CA HIS A 164 -3.90 26.19 4.31
C HIS A 164 -4.92 26.71 3.28
N LEU A 165 -6.03 25.99 3.09
CA LEU A 165 -7.08 26.42 2.17
C LEU A 165 -7.72 27.74 2.62
N LYS A 166 -8.00 28.59 1.65
CA LYS A 166 -8.71 29.87 1.86
C LYS A 166 -9.92 29.95 0.94
N PRO A 167 -11.04 30.56 1.36
CA PRO A 167 -12.10 30.93 0.45
C PRO A 167 -11.52 31.77 -0.70
N ARG A 168 -11.95 31.48 -1.93
CA ARG A 168 -11.63 32.31 -3.09
C ARG A 168 -12.34 33.65 -2.89
N GLN A 169 -11.56 34.74 -2.87
CA GLN A 169 -12.13 36.08 -2.89
C GLN A 169 -12.67 36.39 -4.30
N GLU A 170 -13.76 37.15 -4.36
CA GLU A 170 -14.46 37.52 -5.61
C GLU A 170 -13.55 38.21 -6.63
#